data_AF-A0A9W7Y860-F1
#
_entry.id   AF-A0A9W7Y860-F1
#
_cell.length_a   1.000
_cell.length_b   1.000
_cell.length_c   1.000
_cell.angle_alpha   90.00
_cell.angle_beta   90.00
_cell.angle_gamma   90.00
#
_symmetry.space_group_name_H-M   'P 1'
#
loop_
_entity.id
_entity.type
_entity.pdbx_description
1 polymer ?
#
loop_
_entity_poly.entity_id
_entity_poly.type
_entity_poly.pdbx_seq_one_letter_code
_entity_poly.pdbx_strand_id
1 'polypeptide(L)'
;MAIDNLTEQHALVLSAHASLQQSDDLALITQIQELSTRTHTQRQQALDKQQEALQLLSRRLQAARARVDASRARREEKSHKETMREMHLERQSAEQVIGAQEAWQTQLRERVGGLERQIAELEEDVEEGVEADPDVLRLQVLRGLGVDPKVGQEGVEEVAVWSERGAEVVKLNEEQMRLTAHQMAARLWELCS
;
A
#
# COMPACT_ATOMS: atom_id res chain seq x y z
N MET A 1 54.23 39.72 106.56
CA MET A 1 54.91 39.19 105.36
C MET A 1 54.35 37.85 104.90
N ALA A 2 54.23 36.81 105.74
CA ALA A 2 53.61 35.53 105.32
C ALA A 2 52.06 35.54 105.35
N ILE A 3 51.47 36.30 106.28
CA ILE A 3 50.01 36.38 106.48
C ILE A 3 49.34 37.21 105.37
N ASP A 4 49.99 38.30 104.93
CA ASP A 4 49.49 39.18 103.86
C ASP A 4 49.40 38.44 102.50
N ASN A 5 50.36 37.54 102.25
CA ASN A 5 50.38 36.67 101.06
C ASN A 5 49.21 35.67 101.04
N LEU A 6 48.81 35.14 102.20
CA LEU A 6 47.69 34.19 102.31
C LEU A 6 46.35 34.88 102.08
N THR A 7 46.18 36.13 102.54
CA THR A 7 44.96 36.90 102.31
C THR A 7 44.78 37.30 100.84
N GLU A 8 45.88 37.65 100.15
CA GLU A 8 45.85 37.93 98.71
C GLU A 8 45.55 36.68 97.89
N GLN A 9 46.13 35.54 98.25
CA GLN A 9 45.84 34.25 97.60
C GLN A 9 44.37 33.84 97.81
N HIS A 10 43.83 34.04 99.00
CA HIS A 10 42.43 33.75 99.28
C HIS A 10 41.47 34.66 98.49
N ALA A 11 41.79 35.96 98.37
CA ALA A 11 41.03 36.90 97.56
C ALA A 11 41.06 36.51 96.06
N LEU A 12 42.22 36.07 95.56
CA LEU A 12 42.38 35.57 94.19
C LEU A 12 41.53 34.31 93.96
N VAL A 13 41.56 33.34 94.87
CA VAL A 13 40.74 32.11 94.77
C VAL A 13 39.24 32.43 94.78
N LEU A 14 38.79 33.37 95.64
CA LEU A 14 37.39 33.80 95.65
C LEU A 14 36.99 34.52 94.38
N SER A 15 37.85 35.39 93.83
CA SER A 15 37.58 36.07 92.56
C SER A 15 37.55 35.11 91.37
N ALA A 16 38.46 34.14 91.34
CA ALA A 16 38.48 33.09 90.33
C ALA A 16 37.24 32.21 90.44
N HIS A 17 36.86 31.81 91.65
CA HIS A 17 35.64 31.03 91.89
C HIS A 17 34.36 31.78 91.50
N ALA A 18 34.29 33.09 91.77
CA ALA A 18 33.18 33.95 91.34
C ALA A 18 33.13 34.07 89.80
N SER A 19 34.29 34.24 89.14
CA SER A 19 34.38 34.29 87.67
C SER A 19 34.10 32.94 86.99
N LEU A 20 34.31 31.84 87.73
CA LEU A 20 34.01 30.47 87.31
C LEU A 20 32.58 30.04 87.67
N GLN A 21 31.74 30.93 88.21
CA GLN A 21 30.34 30.59 88.43
C GLN A 21 29.68 30.26 87.10
N GLN A 22 29.33 28.98 86.97
CA GLN A 22 28.87 28.26 85.77
C GLN A 22 27.55 28.77 85.17
N SER A 23 26.98 29.88 85.66
CA SER A 23 25.66 30.36 85.22
C SER A 23 25.65 30.79 83.76
N ASP A 24 26.73 31.43 83.29
CA ASP A 24 26.79 32.01 81.95
C ASP A 24 27.01 30.92 80.89
N ASP A 25 27.90 29.96 81.18
CA ASP A 25 28.12 28.80 80.32
C ASP A 25 26.88 27.89 80.24
N LEU A 26 26.16 27.70 81.35
CA LEU A 26 24.90 26.95 81.35
C LEU A 26 23.83 27.67 80.52
N ALA A 27 23.72 29.00 80.63
CA ALA A 27 22.80 29.80 79.82
C ALA A 27 23.16 29.77 78.32
N LEU A 28 24.44 29.77 77.98
CA LEU A 28 24.90 29.61 76.60
C LEU A 28 24.59 28.22 76.06
N ILE A 29 24.79 27.16 76.85
CA ILE A 29 24.47 25.78 76.44
C ILE A 29 22.97 25.61 76.20
N THR A 30 22.12 26.15 77.08
CA THR A 30 20.66 26.08 76.88
C THR A 30 20.24 26.88 75.64
N GLN A 31 20.83 28.05 75.41
CA GLN A 31 20.57 28.83 74.20
C GLN A 31 21.00 28.09 72.92
N ILE A 32 22.15 27.41 72.94
CA ILE A 32 22.60 26.58 71.81
C ILE A 32 21.65 25.41 71.56
N GLN A 33 21.14 24.76 72.62
CA GLN A 33 20.15 23.69 72.50
C GLN A 33 18.83 24.19 71.91
N GLU A 34 18.34 25.35 72.34
CA GLU A 34 17.15 25.99 71.78
C GLU A 34 17.34 26.36 70.30
N LEU A 35 18.48 26.94 69.93
CA LEU A 35 18.80 27.25 68.54
C LEU A 35 18.93 25.98 67.69
N SER A 36 19.52 24.92 68.23
CA SER A 36 19.65 23.64 67.54
C SER A 36 18.29 22.99 67.28
N THR A 37 17.42 22.92 68.31
CA THR A 37 16.07 22.37 68.18
C THR A 37 15.20 23.20 67.23
N ARG A 38 15.30 24.54 67.29
CA ARG A 38 14.63 25.43 66.34
C ARG A 38 15.12 25.23 64.91
N THR A 39 16.43 25.08 64.71
CA THR A 39 16.99 24.83 63.38
C THR A 39 16.57 23.47 62.84
N HIS A 40 16.55 22.44 63.70
CA HIS A 40 16.10 21.11 63.34
C HIS A 40 14.62 21.11 62.91
N THR A 41 13.74 21.73 63.70
CA THR A 41 12.30 21.84 63.36
C THR A 41 12.07 22.61 62.07
N GLN A 42 12.81 23.70 61.82
CA GLN A 42 12.74 24.44 60.55
C GLN A 42 13.18 23.59 59.36
N ARG A 43 14.28 22.83 59.50
CA ARG A 43 14.75 21.91 58.45
C ARG A 43 13.72 20.81 58.19
N GLN A 44 13.13 20.24 59.23
CA GLN A 44 12.10 19.21 59.09
C GLN A 44 10.87 19.76 58.34
N GLN A 45 10.37 20.93 58.73
CA GLN A 45 9.26 21.58 58.02
C GLN A 45 9.59 21.90 56.55
N ALA A 46 10.83 22.28 56.26
CA ALA A 46 11.26 22.53 54.88
C ALA A 46 11.30 21.23 54.06
N LEU A 47 11.79 20.13 54.66
CA LEU A 47 11.79 18.82 54.03
C LEU A 47 10.37 18.32 53.77
N ASP A 48 9.47 18.43 54.74
CA ASP A 48 8.07 18.00 54.59
C ASP A 48 7.39 18.78 53.45
N LYS A 49 7.56 20.11 53.39
CA LYS A 49 7.05 20.94 52.29
C LYS A 49 7.61 20.54 50.92
N GLN A 50 8.91 20.22 50.85
CA GLN A 50 9.52 19.76 49.60
C GLN A 50 9.00 18.39 49.18
N GLN A 51 8.79 17.47 50.12
CA GLN A 51 8.21 16.16 49.85
C GLN A 51 6.76 16.28 49.35
N GLU A 52 5.95 17.12 49.99
CA GLU A 52 4.58 17.42 49.52
C GLU A 52 4.58 18.01 48.11
N ALA A 53 5.48 18.97 47.83
CA ALA A 53 5.62 19.55 46.51
C ALA A 53 6.03 18.51 45.45
N LEU A 54 6.96 17.62 45.78
CA LEU A 54 7.37 16.52 44.89
C LEU A 54 6.23 15.54 44.63
N GLN A 55 5.44 15.19 45.65
CA GLN A 55 4.26 14.33 45.48
C GLN A 55 3.18 15.00 44.63
N LEU A 56 2.96 16.30 44.80
CA LEU A 56 2.02 17.05 43.98
C LEU A 56 2.48 17.10 42.51
N LEU A 57 3.76 17.38 42.27
CA LEU A 57 4.34 17.42 40.93
C LEU A 57 4.33 16.05 40.26
N SER A 58 4.61 14.97 41.00
CA SER A 58 4.56 13.61 40.46
C SER A 58 3.15 13.21 40.03
N ARG A 59 2.14 13.53 40.85
CA ARG A 59 0.71 13.33 40.49
C ARG A 59 0.32 14.16 39.27
N ARG A 60 0.74 15.43 39.19
CA ARG A 60 0.48 16.28 38.01
C ARG A 60 1.13 15.72 36.75
N LEU A 61 2.35 15.21 36.85
CA LEU A 61 3.06 14.59 35.74
C LEU A 61 2.38 13.30 35.28
N GLN A 62 1.95 12.44 36.21
CA GLN A 62 1.16 11.25 35.88
C GLN A 62 -0.16 11.61 35.19
N ALA A 63 -0.89 12.61 35.69
CA ALA A 63 -2.11 13.09 35.06
C ALA A 63 -1.85 13.66 33.65
N ALA A 64 -0.75 14.38 33.45
CA ALA A 64 -0.36 14.89 32.14
C ALA A 64 -0.02 13.75 31.16
N ARG A 65 0.72 12.73 31.60
CA ARG A 65 1.00 11.52 30.79
C ARG A 65 -0.28 10.82 30.38
N ALA A 66 -1.18 10.55 31.33
CA ALA A 66 -2.47 9.92 31.05
C ALA A 66 -3.31 10.71 30.02
N ARG A 67 -3.29 12.04 30.07
CA ARG A 67 -3.96 12.89 29.07
C ARG A 67 -3.33 12.78 27.69
N VAL A 68 -2.00 12.74 27.61
CA VAL A 68 -1.27 12.56 26.35
C VAL A 68 -1.59 11.19 25.75
N ASP A 69 -1.51 10.13 26.55
CA ASP A 69 -1.80 8.77 26.10
C ASP A 69 -3.26 8.63 25.64
N ALA A 70 -4.22 9.18 26.39
CA ALA A 70 -5.62 9.22 25.98
C ALA A 70 -5.83 10.01 24.68
N SER A 71 -5.09 11.10 24.48
CA SER A 71 -5.17 11.89 23.23
C SER A 71 -4.60 11.12 22.04
N ARG A 72 -3.53 10.35 22.25
CA ARG A 72 -2.91 9.50 21.24
C ARG A 72 -3.84 8.36 20.85
N ALA A 73 -4.37 7.63 21.82
CA ALA A 73 -5.34 6.57 21.58
C ALA A 73 -6.56 7.06 20.80
N ARG A 74 -7.09 8.26 21.12
CA ARG A 74 -8.20 8.87 20.35
C ARG A 74 -7.82 9.23 18.92
N ARG A 75 -6.58 9.65 18.66
CA ARG A 75 -6.10 9.93 17.30
C ARG A 75 -5.95 8.64 16.50
N GLU A 76 -5.38 7.60 17.10
CA GLU A 76 -5.27 6.28 16.50
C GLU A 76 -6.65 5.68 16.20
N GLU A 77 -7.62 5.81 17.11
CA GLU A 77 -8.99 5.36 16.89
C GLU A 77 -9.68 6.13 15.75
N LYS A 78 -9.49 7.45 15.66
CA LYS A 78 -10.03 8.25 14.56
C LYS A 78 -9.43 7.85 13.22
N SER A 79 -8.11 7.73 13.15
CA SER A 79 -7.41 7.28 11.95
C SER A 79 -7.88 5.88 11.53
N HIS A 80 -8.02 4.96 12.47
CA HIS A 80 -8.53 3.62 12.18
C HIS A 80 -9.99 3.64 11.66
N LYS A 81 -10.85 4.50 12.21
CA LYS A 81 -12.22 4.67 11.70
C LYS A 81 -12.25 5.25 10.29
N GLU A 82 -11.35 6.16 9.97
CA GLU A 82 -11.21 6.74 8.63
C GLU A 82 -10.73 5.68 7.63
N THR A 83 -9.68 4.91 7.95
CA THR A 83 -9.20 3.84 7.07
C THR A 83 -10.24 2.74 6.87
N MET A 84 -11.00 2.37 7.91
CA MET A 84 -12.11 1.43 7.77
C MET A 84 -13.22 1.95 6.85
N ARG A 85 -13.53 3.25 6.90
CA ARG A 85 -14.51 3.86 5.98
C ARG A 85 -14.03 3.85 4.55
N GLU A 86 -12.77 4.19 4.31
CA GLU A 86 -12.16 4.12 2.98
C GLU A 86 -12.21 2.70 2.42
N MET A 87 -11.80 1.70 3.20
CA MET A 87 -11.91 0.29 2.80
C MET A 87 -13.36 -0.14 2.51
N HIS A 88 -14.35 0.35 3.27
CA HIS A 88 -15.75 0.06 2.99
C HIS A 88 -16.23 0.69 1.67
N LEU A 89 -15.80 1.91 1.36
CA LEU A 89 -16.12 2.57 0.09
C LEU A 89 -15.44 1.85 -1.09
N GLU A 90 -14.18 1.46 -0.94
CA GLU A 90 -13.46 0.67 -1.94
C GLU A 90 -14.14 -0.68 -2.16
N ARG A 91 -14.57 -1.36 -1.09
CA ARG A 91 -15.31 -2.63 -1.19
C ARG A 91 -16.63 -2.45 -1.93
N GLN A 92 -17.40 -1.41 -1.62
CA GLN A 92 -18.65 -1.12 -2.33
C GLN A 92 -18.41 -0.81 -3.81
N SER A 93 -17.36 -0.04 -4.12
CA SER A 93 -16.97 0.22 -5.51
C SER A 93 -16.58 -1.07 -6.23
N ALA A 94 -15.83 -1.96 -5.58
CA ALA A 94 -15.46 -3.26 -6.14
C ALA A 94 -16.69 -4.15 -6.39
N GLU A 95 -17.62 -4.22 -5.43
CA GLU A 95 -18.90 -4.94 -5.57
C GLU A 95 -19.72 -4.43 -6.76
N GLN A 96 -19.79 -3.10 -6.97
CA GLN A 96 -20.46 -2.52 -8.14
C GLN A 96 -19.79 -2.87 -9.46
N VAL A 97 -18.45 -2.83 -9.52
CA VAL A 97 -17.69 -3.21 -10.72
C VAL A 97 -17.87 -4.69 -11.04
N ILE A 98 -17.82 -5.55 -10.02
CA ILE A 98 -18.05 -6.99 -10.18
C ILE A 98 -19.47 -7.23 -10.70
N GLY A 99 -20.49 -6.61 -10.12
CA GLY A 99 -21.87 -6.76 -10.59
C GLY A 99 -22.05 -6.28 -12.04
N ALA A 100 -21.40 -5.19 -12.43
CA ALA A 100 -21.42 -4.73 -13.83
C ALA A 100 -20.73 -5.71 -14.79
N GLN A 101 -19.60 -6.30 -14.38
CA GLN A 101 -18.92 -7.33 -15.16
C GLN A 101 -19.72 -8.61 -15.27
N GLU A 102 -20.39 -9.06 -14.21
CA GLU A 102 -21.26 -10.23 -14.21
C GLU A 102 -22.47 -10.02 -15.14
N ALA A 103 -23.08 -8.84 -15.11
CA ALA A 103 -24.16 -8.48 -16.04
C ALA A 103 -23.67 -8.49 -17.50
N TRP A 104 -22.49 -7.92 -17.76
CA TRP A 104 -21.89 -7.95 -19.09
C TRP A 104 -21.54 -9.38 -19.55
N GLN A 105 -21.06 -10.22 -18.64
CA GLN A 105 -20.79 -11.63 -18.93
C GLN A 105 -22.08 -12.38 -19.28
N THR A 106 -23.18 -12.08 -18.59
CA THR A 106 -24.49 -12.70 -18.88
C THR A 106 -24.98 -12.29 -20.27
N GLN A 107 -24.88 -10.99 -20.61
CA GLN A 107 -25.22 -10.49 -21.93
C GLN A 107 -24.36 -11.12 -23.06
N LEU A 108 -23.06 -11.29 -22.82
CA LEU A 108 -22.17 -11.97 -23.75
C LEU A 108 -22.56 -13.44 -23.94
N ARG A 109 -22.88 -14.16 -22.86
CA ARG A 109 -23.32 -15.56 -22.93
C ARG A 109 -24.63 -15.70 -23.71
N GLU A 110 -25.58 -14.80 -23.50
CA GLU A 110 -26.83 -14.78 -24.28
C GLU A 110 -26.56 -14.54 -25.78
N ARG A 111 -25.63 -13.63 -26.10
CA ARG A 111 -25.27 -13.32 -27.49
C ARG A 111 -24.54 -14.48 -28.16
N VAL A 112 -23.62 -15.14 -27.46
CA VAL A 112 -22.93 -16.35 -27.95
C VAL A 112 -23.96 -17.46 -28.19
N GLY A 113 -24.82 -17.75 -27.21
CA GLY A 113 -25.86 -18.77 -27.39
C GLY A 113 -26.90 -18.43 -28.47
N GLY A 114 -27.08 -17.15 -28.80
CA GLY A 114 -27.87 -16.71 -29.96
C GLY A 114 -27.16 -16.95 -31.28
N LEU A 115 -25.87 -16.64 -31.37
CA LEU A 115 -25.05 -16.89 -32.54
C LEU A 115 -24.85 -18.39 -32.81
N GLU A 116 -24.66 -19.20 -31.77
CA GLU A 116 -24.57 -20.66 -31.89
C GLU A 116 -25.87 -21.25 -32.47
N ARG A 117 -27.04 -20.73 -32.06
CA ARG A 117 -28.32 -21.11 -32.66
C ARG A 117 -28.43 -20.70 -34.12
N GLN A 118 -28.01 -19.48 -34.47
CA GLN A 118 -27.99 -19.03 -35.87
C GLN A 118 -27.04 -19.84 -36.74
N ILE A 119 -25.89 -20.25 -36.21
CA ILE A 119 -24.95 -21.12 -36.92
C ILE A 119 -25.60 -22.50 -37.14
N ALA A 120 -26.21 -23.09 -36.11
CA ALA A 120 -26.89 -24.38 -36.25
C ALA A 120 -28.03 -24.33 -37.29
N GLU A 121 -28.83 -23.26 -37.30
CA GLU A 121 -29.88 -23.04 -38.31
C GLU A 121 -29.29 -22.92 -39.73
N LEU A 122 -28.19 -22.17 -39.89
CA LEU A 122 -27.53 -22.01 -41.18
C LEU A 122 -26.79 -23.28 -41.64
N GLU A 123 -26.27 -24.09 -40.73
CA GLU A 123 -25.64 -25.37 -41.05
C GLU A 123 -26.68 -26.41 -41.51
N GLU A 124 -27.85 -26.48 -40.85
CA GLU A 124 -28.97 -27.32 -41.32
C GLU A 124 -29.47 -26.88 -42.71
N ASP A 125 -29.59 -25.57 -42.96
CA ASP A 125 -30.02 -25.04 -44.27
C ASP A 125 -29.01 -25.28 -45.41
N VAL A 126 -27.72 -25.45 -45.10
CA VAL A 126 -26.66 -25.68 -46.11
C VAL A 126 -26.54 -27.16 -46.48
N GLU A 127 -26.77 -28.09 -45.54
CA GLU A 127 -26.67 -29.53 -45.83
C GLU A 127 -27.83 -30.06 -46.70
N GLU A 128 -29.01 -29.44 -46.66
CA GLU A 128 -30.18 -29.92 -47.41
C GLU A 128 -30.30 -29.39 -48.86
N GLY A 129 -29.46 -28.42 -49.27
CA GLY A 129 -29.75 -27.59 -50.44
C GLY A 129 -28.89 -27.73 -51.71
N VAL A 130 -27.68 -28.31 -51.65
CA VAL A 130 -26.74 -28.21 -52.78
C VAL A 130 -26.03 -29.53 -53.05
N GLU A 131 -26.43 -30.25 -54.12
CA GLU A 131 -25.56 -31.24 -54.74
C GLU A 131 -24.25 -30.56 -55.12
N ALA A 132 -23.14 -31.01 -54.54
CA ALA A 132 -21.83 -30.42 -54.78
C ALA A 132 -21.47 -30.53 -56.26
N ASP A 133 -21.61 -29.42 -56.99
CA ASP A 133 -21.23 -29.33 -58.39
C ASP A 133 -19.73 -29.66 -58.50
N PRO A 134 -19.35 -30.69 -59.27
CA PRO A 134 -17.95 -31.12 -59.40
C PRO A 134 -17.02 -30.00 -59.87
N ASP A 135 -17.54 -29.00 -60.57
CA ASP A 135 -16.75 -27.85 -61.02
C ASP A 135 -16.49 -26.86 -59.89
N VAL A 136 -17.41 -26.71 -58.92
CA VAL A 136 -17.19 -25.90 -57.71
C VAL A 136 -16.13 -26.54 -56.81
N LEU A 137 -16.16 -27.86 -56.64
CA LEU A 137 -15.14 -28.59 -55.88
C LEU A 137 -13.75 -28.46 -56.53
N ARG A 138 -13.68 -28.57 -57.87
CA ARG A 138 -12.42 -28.36 -58.61
C ARG A 138 -11.90 -26.94 -58.45
N LEU A 139 -12.77 -25.93 -58.50
CA LEU A 139 -12.39 -24.54 -58.26
C LEU A 139 -11.91 -24.31 -56.82
N GLN A 140 -12.53 -24.96 -55.83
CA GLN A 140 -12.12 -24.87 -54.44
C GLN A 140 -10.74 -25.51 -54.21
N VAL A 141 -10.46 -26.65 -54.85
CA VAL A 141 -9.13 -27.28 -54.82
C VAL A 141 -8.08 -26.39 -55.49
N LEU A 142 -8.39 -25.79 -56.65
CA LEU A 142 -7.49 -24.87 -57.34
C LEU A 142 -7.18 -23.61 -56.52
N ARG A 143 -8.19 -23.04 -55.84
CA ARG A 143 -8.00 -21.93 -54.89
C ARG A 143 -7.20 -22.35 -53.65
N GLY A 144 -7.39 -23.57 -53.16
CA GLY A 144 -6.60 -24.13 -52.06
C GLY A 144 -5.11 -24.35 -52.42
N LEU A 145 -4.82 -24.55 -53.71
CA LEU A 145 -3.46 -24.56 -54.27
C LEU A 145 -2.90 -23.15 -54.51
N GLY A 146 -3.65 -22.11 -54.15
CA GLY A 146 -3.23 -20.71 -54.30
C GLY A 146 -3.49 -20.12 -55.68
N VAL A 147 -4.22 -20.79 -56.57
CA VAL A 147 -4.53 -20.29 -57.92
C VAL A 147 -5.94 -19.69 -57.94
N ASP A 148 -6.04 -18.36 -58.03
CA ASP A 148 -7.31 -17.64 -58.06
C ASP A 148 -7.53 -16.95 -59.42
N PRO A 149 -8.45 -17.47 -60.26
CA PRO A 149 -8.77 -16.86 -61.54
C PRO A 149 -9.64 -15.61 -61.35
N LYS A 150 -9.20 -14.48 -61.91
CA LYS A 150 -9.99 -13.25 -62.01
C LYS A 150 -10.74 -13.24 -63.33
N VAL A 151 -12.06 -13.34 -63.23
CA VAL A 151 -12.98 -13.27 -64.35
C VAL A 151 -13.26 -11.80 -64.66
N GLY A 152 -12.93 -11.38 -65.88
CA GLY A 152 -13.30 -10.09 -66.45
C GLY A 152 -14.55 -10.19 -67.34
N GLN A 153 -14.73 -9.25 -68.26
CA GLN A 153 -15.98 -9.13 -69.03
C GLN A 153 -16.12 -10.19 -70.14
N GLU A 154 -15.02 -10.74 -70.64
CA GLU A 154 -15.00 -11.73 -71.73
C GLU A 154 -14.51 -13.12 -71.30
N GLY A 155 -14.20 -13.33 -70.01
CA GLY A 155 -13.70 -14.60 -69.48
C GLY A 155 -12.64 -14.42 -68.40
N VAL A 156 -11.82 -15.45 -68.15
CA VAL A 156 -10.69 -15.35 -67.20
C VAL A 156 -9.56 -14.56 -67.85
N GLU A 157 -9.33 -13.34 -67.37
CA GLU A 157 -8.35 -12.39 -67.95
C GLU A 157 -7.02 -12.40 -67.19
N GLU A 158 -7.06 -12.67 -65.89
CA GLU A 158 -5.87 -12.70 -65.03
C GLU A 158 -5.96 -13.88 -64.05
N VAL A 159 -4.83 -14.47 -63.69
CA VAL A 159 -4.75 -15.51 -62.65
C VAL A 159 -3.76 -15.03 -61.60
N ALA A 160 -4.23 -14.92 -60.36
CA ALA A 160 -3.37 -14.64 -59.21
C ALA A 160 -2.89 -15.97 -58.62
N VAL A 161 -1.57 -16.13 -58.50
CA VAL A 161 -0.95 -17.28 -57.86
C VAL A 161 -0.35 -16.83 -56.53
N TRP A 162 -0.77 -17.49 -55.46
CA TRP A 162 -0.35 -17.23 -54.08
C TRP A 162 0.52 -18.39 -53.62
N SER A 163 1.80 -18.13 -53.36
CA SER A 163 2.74 -19.11 -52.80
C SER A 163 3.40 -18.58 -51.54
N GLU A 164 4.16 -19.42 -50.83
CA GLU A 164 4.92 -19.02 -49.64
C GLU A 164 5.93 -17.89 -49.92
N ARG A 165 6.30 -17.69 -51.20
CA ARG A 165 7.26 -16.68 -51.65
C ARG A 165 6.63 -15.33 -51.99
N GLY A 166 5.31 -15.28 -52.21
CA GLY A 166 4.60 -14.05 -52.56
C GLY A 166 3.39 -14.27 -53.46
N ALA A 167 2.76 -13.16 -53.85
CA ALA A 167 1.60 -13.14 -54.74
C ALA A 167 2.01 -12.61 -56.12
N GLU A 168 1.83 -13.41 -57.17
CA GLU A 168 2.11 -13.01 -58.54
C GLU A 168 0.82 -13.03 -59.39
N VAL A 169 0.63 -12.00 -60.22
CA VAL A 169 -0.52 -11.90 -61.12
C VAL A 169 -0.05 -12.17 -62.54
N VAL A 170 -0.53 -13.27 -63.12
CA VAL A 170 -0.27 -13.67 -64.50
C VAL A 170 -1.44 -13.22 -65.37
N LYS A 171 -1.21 -12.26 -66.27
CA LYS A 171 -2.21 -11.80 -67.23
C LYS A 171 -2.29 -12.76 -68.41
N LEU A 172 -3.50 -13.18 -68.77
CA LEU A 172 -3.76 -14.14 -69.86
C LEU A 172 -4.00 -13.46 -71.22
N ASN A 173 -3.94 -12.12 -71.29
CA ASN A 173 -4.22 -11.37 -72.52
C ASN A 173 -3.22 -11.67 -73.66
N GLU A 174 -3.76 -11.58 -74.88
CA GLU A 174 -3.27 -12.12 -76.17
C GLU A 174 -1.81 -11.80 -76.57
N GLU A 175 -1.12 -10.86 -75.91
CA GLU A 175 0.29 -10.54 -76.20
C GLU A 175 1.28 -11.61 -75.68
N GLN A 176 0.87 -12.46 -74.73
CA GLN A 176 1.66 -13.61 -74.25
C GLN A 176 1.27 -14.97 -74.89
N MET A 177 0.31 -14.99 -75.83
CA MET A 177 -0.14 -16.18 -76.60
C MET A 177 0.92 -16.73 -77.59
N ARG A 178 2.22 -16.51 -77.36
CA ARG A 178 3.27 -17.31 -78.00
C ARG A 178 3.60 -18.59 -77.22
N LEU A 179 3.10 -18.70 -75.98
CA LEU A 179 3.26 -19.88 -75.13
C LEU A 179 2.13 -20.87 -75.43
N THR A 180 2.49 -22.13 -75.71
CA THR A 180 1.49 -23.20 -75.82
C THR A 180 0.84 -23.45 -74.46
N ALA A 181 -0.41 -23.94 -74.43
CA ALA A 181 -1.14 -24.21 -73.19
C ALA A 181 -0.33 -25.04 -72.17
N HIS A 182 0.52 -25.94 -72.66
CA HIS A 182 1.42 -26.74 -71.85
C HIS A 182 2.52 -25.91 -71.15
N GLN A 183 3.11 -24.93 -71.84
CA GLN A 183 4.13 -24.04 -71.27
C GLN A 183 3.54 -23.08 -70.23
N MET A 184 2.28 -22.67 -70.42
CA MET A 184 1.56 -21.87 -69.44
C MET A 184 1.24 -22.67 -68.17
N ALA A 185 0.79 -23.92 -68.32
CA ALA A 185 0.56 -24.82 -67.19
C ALA A 185 1.85 -25.09 -66.40
N ALA A 186 2.97 -25.34 -67.10
CA ALA A 186 4.28 -25.52 -66.46
C ALA A 186 4.71 -24.28 -65.65
N ARG A 187 4.54 -23.08 -66.23
CA ARG A 187 4.85 -21.81 -65.54
C ARG A 187 3.97 -21.59 -64.30
N LEU A 188 2.67 -21.86 -64.39
CA LEU A 188 1.78 -21.75 -63.22
C LEU A 188 2.17 -22.76 -62.13
N TRP A 189 2.58 -23.97 -62.52
CA TRP A 189 3.07 -24.98 -61.58
C TRP A 189 4.38 -24.56 -60.89
N GLU A 190 5.32 -23.98 -61.63
CA GLU A 190 6.57 -23.43 -61.05
C GLU A 190 6.32 -22.29 -60.06
N LEU A 191 5.27 -21.50 -60.29
CA LEU A 191 4.88 -20.41 -59.39
C LEU A 191 4.16 -20.89 -58.13
N CYS A 192 3.53 -22.08 -58.19
CA CYS A 192 2.86 -22.70 -57.05
C CYS A 192 3.82 -23.50 -56.14
N SER A 193 5.02 -23.87 -56.62
CA SER A 193 6.05 -24.64 -55.88
C SER A 193 7.07 -23.77 -55.15
#